data_AF-A0A2E6WAD2-F1
#
_entry.id   AF-A0A2E6WAD2-F1
#
_cell.length_a   1.000
_cell.length_b   1.000
_cell.length_c   1.000
_cell.angle_alpha   90.00
_cell.angle_beta   90.00
_cell.angle_gamma   90.00
#
_symmetry.space_group_name_H-M   'P 1'
#
loop_
_entity.id
_entity.type
_entity.pdbx_description
1 polymer ?
#
loop_
_entity_poly.entity_id
_entity_poly.type
_entity_poly.pdbx_seq_one_letter_code
_entity_poly.pdbx_strand_id
1 'polypeptide(L)'
;MSMAIEAAELMEHFQWISMQESREIISDKEKLEAVGEELADVLCYALALANQLEIDVSDTIDKKMQKNRVKYPAQDFQGRYGHKHRLESGQISEFDPPQ
;
A
#
# COMPACT_ATOMS: atom_id res chain seq x y z
N MET A 1 7.42 8.59 -15.50
CA MET A 1 7.45 9.81 -14.69
C MET A 1 6.07 10.12 -14.14
N SER A 2 5.00 10.13 -14.96
CA SER A 2 3.63 10.43 -14.51
C SER A 2 3.13 9.60 -13.32
N MET A 3 3.35 8.28 -13.29
CA MET A 3 2.93 7.45 -12.14
C MET A 3 3.41 7.96 -10.77
N ALA A 4 4.61 8.53 -10.69
CA ALA A 4 5.13 9.07 -9.44
C ALA A 4 4.47 10.41 -9.04
N ILE A 5 3.93 11.14 -10.01
CA ILE A 5 3.21 12.40 -9.82
C ILE A 5 1.81 12.10 -9.30
N GLU A 6 1.03 11.25 -10.00
CA GLU A 6 -0.32 10.87 -9.53
C GLU A 6 -0.27 10.20 -8.14
N ALA A 7 0.78 9.42 -7.87
CA ALA A 7 0.98 8.84 -6.55
C ALA A 7 1.27 9.91 -5.48
N ALA A 8 1.91 11.03 -5.85
CA ALA A 8 2.08 12.15 -4.94
C ALA A 8 0.76 12.89 -4.72
N GLU A 9 0.01 13.17 -5.79
CA GLU A 9 -1.31 13.83 -5.74
C GLU A 9 -2.31 13.01 -4.88
N LEU A 10 -2.36 11.69 -5.05
CA LEU A 10 -3.11 10.80 -4.16
C LEU A 10 -2.70 10.95 -2.69
N MET A 11 -1.41 11.10 -2.41
CA MET A 11 -0.89 11.22 -1.05
C MET A 11 -1.14 12.60 -0.42
N GLU A 12 -1.32 13.66 -1.23
CA GLU A 12 -1.61 15.01 -0.74
C GLU A 12 -2.92 15.05 0.07
N HIS A 13 -3.92 14.25 -0.29
CA HIS A 13 -5.17 14.10 0.46
C HIS A 13 -4.97 13.65 1.91
N PHE A 14 -3.82 13.05 2.23
CA PHE A 14 -3.52 12.48 3.55
C PHE A 14 -2.41 13.22 4.30
N GLN A 15 -1.77 14.24 3.69
CA GLN A 15 -0.53 14.83 4.22
C GLN A 15 -0.72 15.56 5.57
N TRP A 16 -1.90 16.14 5.80
CA TRP A 16 -2.16 17.04 6.95
C TRP A 16 -3.24 16.54 7.90
N ILE A 17 -3.64 15.28 7.78
CA ILE A 17 -4.70 14.69 8.59
C ILE A 17 -4.16 13.54 9.45
N SER A 18 -4.78 13.34 10.60
CA SER A 18 -4.49 12.21 11.48
C SER A 18 -4.99 10.88 10.89
N MET A 19 -4.49 9.76 11.42
CA MET A 19 -5.00 8.43 11.06
C MET A 19 -6.49 8.23 11.39
N GLN A 20 -7.04 8.99 12.35
CA GLN A 20 -8.46 8.91 12.67
C GLN A 20 -9.27 9.63 11.59
N GLU A 21 -8.87 10.85 11.24
CA GLU A 21 -9.51 11.65 10.18
C GLU A 21 -9.41 10.96 8.81
N SER A 22 -8.31 10.29 8.49
CA SER A 22 -8.17 9.57 7.21
C SER A 22 -9.17 8.42 7.05
N ARG A 23 -9.56 7.77 8.16
CA ARG A 23 -10.60 6.72 8.15
C ARG A 23 -12.00 7.30 8.00
N GLU A 24 -12.19 8.55 8.39
CA GLU A 24 -13.46 9.25 8.35
C GLU A 24 -13.73 9.91 6.98
N ILE A 25 -12.73 9.96 6.08
CA ILE A 25 -12.87 10.46 4.68
C ILE A 25 -14.08 9.86 3.97
N ILE A 26 -14.43 8.60 4.24
CA ILE A 26 -15.61 7.95 3.64
C ILE A 26 -16.94 8.69 3.89
N SER A 27 -16.99 9.50 4.95
CA SER A 27 -18.16 10.31 5.30
C SER A 27 -18.22 11.64 4.54
N ASP A 28 -17.11 12.07 3.94
CA ASP A 28 -16.97 13.27 3.12
C ASP A 28 -16.93 12.88 1.65
N LYS A 29 -18.06 13.01 0.96
CA LYS A 29 -18.22 12.53 -0.43
C LYS A 29 -17.27 13.22 -1.40
N GLU A 30 -17.04 14.52 -1.24
CA GLU A 30 -16.20 15.30 -2.14
C GLU A 30 -14.73 14.86 -2.02
N LYS A 31 -14.24 14.70 -0.78
CA LYS A 31 -12.88 14.16 -0.56
C LYS A 31 -12.74 12.72 -1.04
N LEU A 32 -13.75 11.88 -0.81
CA LEU A 32 -13.72 10.48 -1.27
C LEU A 32 -13.68 10.39 -2.79
N GLU A 33 -14.42 11.25 -3.49
CA GLU A 33 -14.40 11.35 -4.94
C GLU A 33 -13.02 11.77 -5.44
N ALA A 34 -12.43 12.83 -4.89
CA ALA A 34 -11.08 13.28 -5.28
C ALA A 34 -10.01 12.21 -5.05
N VAL A 35 -10.01 11.53 -3.88
CA VAL A 35 -9.12 10.39 -3.62
C VAL A 35 -9.33 9.26 -4.65
N GLY A 36 -10.57 9.05 -5.07
CA GLY A 36 -10.92 8.07 -6.09
C GLY A 36 -10.36 8.40 -7.47
N GLU A 37 -10.39 9.68 -7.86
CA GLU A 37 -9.81 10.16 -9.13
C GLU A 37 -8.29 9.92 -9.16
N GLU A 38 -7.57 10.39 -8.15
CA GLU A 38 -6.11 10.21 -8.08
C GLU A 38 -5.69 8.72 -8.00
N LEU A 39 -6.47 7.91 -7.28
CA LEU A 39 -6.25 6.45 -7.26
C LEU A 39 -6.47 5.83 -8.64
N ALA A 40 -7.47 6.30 -9.40
CA ALA A 40 -7.72 5.84 -10.75
C ALA A 40 -6.55 6.21 -11.67
N ASP A 41 -5.98 7.41 -11.55
CA ASP A 41 -4.84 7.84 -12.37
C ASP A 41 -3.57 7.02 -12.11
N VAL A 42 -3.28 6.70 -10.84
CA VAL A 42 -2.21 5.75 -10.47
C VAL A 42 -2.42 4.39 -11.14
N LEU A 43 -3.65 3.86 -11.08
CA LEU A 43 -3.98 2.56 -11.68
C LEU A 43 -3.90 2.59 -13.20
N CYS A 44 -4.38 3.66 -13.83
CA CYS A 44 -4.31 3.88 -15.27
C CYS A 44 -2.86 3.82 -15.77
N TYR A 45 -1.94 4.54 -15.11
CA TYR A 45 -0.53 4.49 -15.48
C TYR A 45 0.14 3.14 -15.18
N ALA A 46 -0.24 2.47 -14.10
CA ALA A 46 0.27 1.14 -13.79
C ALA A 46 -0.15 0.12 -14.87
N LEU A 47 -1.42 0.14 -15.28
CA LEU A 47 -1.96 -0.72 -16.33
C LEU A 47 -1.38 -0.38 -17.70
N ALA A 48 -1.24 0.92 -18.03
CA ALA A 48 -0.60 1.35 -19.28
C ALA A 48 0.85 0.87 -19.37
N LEU A 49 1.61 0.95 -18.26
CA LEU A 49 2.97 0.43 -18.18
C LEU A 49 3.00 -1.09 -18.36
N ALA A 50 2.10 -1.81 -17.68
CA ALA A 50 2.02 -3.27 -17.80
C ALA A 50 1.73 -3.69 -19.25
N ASN A 51 0.77 -3.02 -19.91
CA ASN A 51 0.46 -3.27 -21.31
C ASN A 51 1.67 -3.02 -22.23
N GLN A 52 2.39 -1.91 -22.02
CA GLN A 52 3.56 -1.56 -22.82
C GLN A 52 4.72 -2.56 -22.67
N LEU A 53 4.83 -3.19 -21.49
CA LEU A 53 5.86 -4.16 -21.17
C LEU A 53 5.38 -5.62 -21.32
N GLU A 54 4.17 -5.84 -21.83
CA GLU A 54 3.55 -7.16 -21.99
C GLU A 54 3.51 -7.97 -20.67
N ILE A 55 3.30 -7.27 -19.54
CA ILE A 55 3.20 -7.87 -18.21
C ILE A 55 1.75 -8.30 -17.97
N ASP A 56 1.53 -9.60 -17.76
CA ASP A 56 0.27 -10.10 -17.19
C ASP A 56 0.19 -9.71 -15.72
N VAL A 57 -0.56 -8.65 -15.43
CA VAL A 57 -0.75 -8.13 -14.07
C VAL A 57 -1.41 -9.16 -13.15
N SER A 58 -2.36 -9.94 -13.67
CA SER A 58 -3.08 -10.95 -12.88
C SER A 58 -2.12 -12.03 -12.41
N ASP A 59 -1.39 -12.65 -13.33
CA ASP A 59 -0.39 -13.68 -13.01
C ASP A 59 0.76 -13.12 -12.14
N THR A 60 1.17 -11.87 -12.39
CA THR A 60 2.19 -11.19 -11.58
C THR A 60 1.74 -11.01 -10.13
N ILE A 61 0.49 -10.60 -9.91
CA ILE A 61 -0.10 -10.48 -8.57
C ILE A 61 -0.18 -11.84 -7.89
N ASP A 62 -0.66 -12.88 -8.60
CA ASP A 62 -0.78 -14.23 -8.04
C ASP A 62 0.57 -14.79 -7.59
N LYS A 63 1.59 -14.69 -8.44
CA LYS A 63 2.97 -15.08 -8.11
C LYS A 63 3.50 -14.27 -6.92
N LYS A 64 3.20 -12.98 -6.84
CA LYS A 64 3.59 -12.14 -5.70
C LYS A 64 2.90 -12.58 -4.41
N MET A 65 1.62 -12.93 -4.47
CA MET A 65 0.87 -13.40 -3.31
C MET A 65 1.38 -14.76 -2.80
N GLN A 66 1.76 -15.68 -3.69
CA GLN A 66 2.43 -16.92 -3.31
C GLN A 66 3.75 -16.66 -2.58
N LYS A 67 4.59 -15.77 -3.11
CA LYS A 67 5.84 -15.35 -2.45
C LYS A 67 5.57 -14.69 -1.08
N ASN A 68 4.54 -13.86 -0.98
CA ASN A 68 4.16 -13.20 0.27
C ASN A 68 3.70 -14.20 1.34
N ARG A 69 3.00 -15.29 0.98
CA ARG A 69 2.61 -16.35 1.94
C ARG A 69 3.81 -17.06 2.56
N VAL A 70 4.87 -17.26 1.78
CA VAL A 70 6.12 -17.84 2.26
C VAL A 70 6.87 -16.82 3.14
N LYS A 71 6.92 -15.56 2.71
CA LYS A 71 7.62 -14.49 3.44
C LYS A 71 6.92 -14.08 4.75
N TYR A 72 5.59 -14.15 4.79
CA TYR A 72 4.75 -13.75 5.93
C TYR A 72 3.74 -14.87 6.25
N PRO A 73 4.17 -15.94 6.96
CA PRO A 73 3.29 -17.04 7.33
C PRO A 73 2.12 -16.56 8.20
N ALA A 74 0.90 -17.03 7.92
CA ALA A 74 -0.31 -16.59 8.64
C ALA A 74 -0.25 -16.88 10.15
N GLN A 75 0.45 -17.94 10.56
CA GLN A 75 0.66 -18.28 11.97
C GLN A 75 1.46 -17.20 12.72
N ASP A 76 2.36 -16.53 12.01
CA ASP A 76 3.24 -15.48 12.51
C ASP A 76 2.66 -14.07 12.33
N PHE A 77 1.85 -13.88 11.30
CA PHE A 77 1.31 -12.60 10.84
C PHE A 77 -0.19 -12.73 10.63
N GLN A 78 -0.94 -12.81 11.73
CA GLN A 78 -2.41 -12.90 11.76
C GLN A 78 -3.07 -11.56 11.43
N GLY A 79 -2.77 -10.99 10.26
CA GLY A 79 -3.27 -9.66 9.84
C GLY A 79 -2.71 -8.48 10.63
N ARG A 80 -1.69 -8.71 11.47
CA ARG A 80 -0.97 -7.67 12.22
C ARG A 80 0.44 -7.55 11.67
N TYR A 81 0.70 -6.49 10.90
CA TYR A 81 2.06 -6.12 10.53
C TYR A 81 2.73 -5.46 11.75
N GLY A 82 3.85 -6.01 12.22
CA GLY A 82 4.66 -5.40 13.29
C GLY A 82 4.63 -6.02 14.70
N HIS A 83 4.16 -7.25 14.89
CA HIS A 83 3.99 -7.82 16.25
C HIS A 83 4.95 -8.95 16.66
N LYS A 84 6.14 -9.10 16.04
CA LYS A 84 7.15 -10.05 16.55
C LYS A 84 8.12 -9.50 17.61
N HIS A 85 8.15 -8.19 17.89
CA HIS A 85 9.11 -7.61 18.85
C HIS A 85 8.53 -6.96 20.11
N ARG A 86 7.22 -7.09 20.38
CA ARG A 86 6.60 -6.43 21.56
C ARG A 86 6.41 -7.34 22.78
N LEU A 87 6.76 -8.61 22.69
CA LEU A 87 6.73 -9.58 23.78
C LEU A 87 8.07 -10.30 23.66
N GLU A 88 9.18 -9.82 24.24
CA GLU A 88 9.67 -10.40 25.49
C GLU A 88 10.80 -9.60 26.18
N SER A 89 11.25 -8.46 25.66
CA SER A 89 12.25 -7.64 26.38
C SER A 89 12.25 -6.22 25.85
N GLY A 90 12.16 -5.22 26.74
CA GLY A 90 12.06 -3.79 26.44
C GLY A 90 13.28 -3.16 25.76
N GLN A 91 13.74 -3.73 24.64
CA GLN A 91 14.70 -3.13 23.73
C GLN A 91 14.02 -2.96 22.36
N ILE A 92 13.94 -1.70 21.93
CA ILE A 92 13.60 -1.31 20.58
C ILE A 92 14.61 -1.94 19.62
N SER A 93 14.20 -3.00 18.90
CA SER A 93 14.95 -3.51 17.76
C SER A 93 14.89 -2.45 16.67
N GLU A 94 16.06 -1.93 16.30
CA GLU A 94 16.27 -1.03 15.19
C GLU A 94 15.70 -1.65 13.90
N PHE A 95 15.04 -0.82 13.11
CA PHE A 95 14.44 -1.19 11.83
C PHE A 95 15.57 -1.54 10.85
N ASP A 96 15.66 -2.81 10.44
CA ASP A 96 16.57 -3.22 9.35
C ASP A 96 15.72 -3.73 8.17
N PRO A 97 15.51 -2.91 7.12
CA PRO A 97 14.81 -3.34 5.93
C PRO A 97 15.70 -4.35 5.16
N PRO A 98 15.09 -5.35 4.50
CA PRO A 98 15.88 -6.37 3.80
C PRO A 98 16.69 -5.77 2.65
N GLN A 99 17.96 -6.18 2.55
CA GLN A 99 18.84 -5.95 1.38
C GLN A 99 18.21 -6.49 0.08
#